data_AF-A0A6G3RZZ5-F1
#
_entry.id   AF-A0A6G3RZZ5-F1
#
_cell.length_a   1.000
_cell.length_b   1.000
_cell.length_c   1.000
_cell.angle_alpha   90.00
_cell.angle_beta   90.00
_cell.angle_gamma   90.00
#
_symmetry.space_group_name_H-M   'P 1'
#
loop_
_entity.id
_entity.type
_entity.pdbx_description
1 polymer ?
#
loop_
_entity_poly.entity_id
_entity_poly.type
_entity_poly.pdbx_seq_one_letter_code
_entity_poly.pdbx_strand_id
1 'polypeptide(L)'
;WQRGDEVFAEAELPAAAGSDATGDAGYPLHPVLLDAAAQTLGLSSLADREGAFLPFSWSGTTLYASGATAVRVTASPADGAAMSLSVTDPTGAPVVQVGAVTVRPVGSAPQQGDGEEAGADDLYRLSWRPVPETDGTVVRCATVGGGLPGLGKDHPDLPALAAAVATGEPEPE
;
A
#
# COMPACT_ATOMS: atom_id res chain seq x y z
N TRP A 1 20.08 11.07 12.48
CA TRP A 1 21.40 11.67 12.16
C TRP A 1 22.19 10.70 11.28
N GLN A 2 23.30 11.13 10.70
CA GLN A 2 24.10 10.29 9.80
C GLN A 2 25.58 10.27 10.22
N ARG A 3 26.27 9.17 9.91
CA ARG A 3 27.72 9.01 10.09
C ARG A 3 28.28 8.20 8.92
N GLY A 4 28.94 8.87 7.97
CA GLY A 4 29.31 8.23 6.71
C GLY A 4 28.04 7.73 6.00
N ASP A 5 28.04 6.46 5.60
CA ASP A 5 26.88 5.82 4.95
C ASP A 5 25.85 5.24 5.93
N GLU A 6 26.07 5.38 7.24
CA GLU A 6 25.15 4.92 8.26
C GLU A 6 24.12 6.00 8.60
N VAL A 7 22.84 5.60 8.65
CA VAL A 7 21.71 6.42 9.07
C VAL A 7 21.22 5.94 10.41
N PHE A 8 20.94 6.88 11.31
CA PHE A 8 20.38 6.63 12.61
C PHE A 8 19.08 7.41 12.78
N ALA A 9 18.05 6.75 13.29
CA ALA A 9 16.77 7.37 13.60
C ALA A 9 16.20 6.85 14.92
N GLU A 10 15.33 7.64 15.53
CA GLU A 10 14.52 7.22 16.66
C GLU A 10 13.05 7.39 16.28
N ALA A 11 12.21 6.45 16.70
CA ALA A 11 10.78 6.48 16.44
C ALA A 11 10.01 6.00 17.67
N GLU A 12 8.88 6.64 17.94
CA GLU A 12 8.00 6.32 19.06
C GLU A 12 6.56 6.30 18.56
N LEU A 13 5.75 5.40 19.11
CA LEU A 13 4.32 5.34 18.83
C LEU A 13 3.62 6.60 19.35
N PRO A 14 2.72 7.21 18.56
CA PRO A 14 1.88 8.29 19.05
C PRO A 14 1.10 7.86 20.30
N ALA A 15 0.89 8.76 21.25
CA ALA A 15 0.20 8.46 22.52
C ALA A 15 -1.19 7.82 22.33
N ALA A 16 -1.89 8.14 21.23
CA ALA A 16 -3.18 7.55 20.88
C ALA A 16 -3.07 6.09 20.38
N ALA A 17 -1.94 5.70 19.79
CA ALA A 17 -1.69 4.33 19.33
C ALA A 17 -1.39 3.37 20.49
N GLY A 18 -0.87 3.88 21.62
CA GLY A 18 -0.60 3.07 22.82
C GLY A 18 -1.78 2.86 23.76
N SER A 19 -2.96 3.44 23.47
CA SER A 19 -4.14 3.40 24.35
C SER A 19 -5.41 2.81 23.71
N ASP A 20 -5.40 2.49 22.42
CA ASP A 20 -6.60 1.93 21.78
C ASP A 20 -6.75 0.45 22.11
N ALA A 21 -7.70 0.21 23.03
CA ALA A 21 -8.14 -1.04 23.62
C ALA A 21 -8.70 -2.09 22.64
N THR A 22 -8.22 -2.14 21.39
CA THR A 22 -8.52 -3.20 20.42
C THR A 22 -7.40 -3.47 19.39
N GLY A 23 -6.28 -2.72 19.35
CA GLY A 23 -5.34 -2.76 18.21
C GLY A 23 -3.92 -3.30 18.46
N ASP A 24 -3.43 -3.31 19.70
CA ASP A 24 -2.02 -3.58 20.02
C ASP A 24 -1.67 -5.06 20.30
N ALA A 25 -2.68 -5.92 20.46
CA ALA A 25 -2.50 -7.28 20.99
C ALA A 25 -2.04 -8.34 19.96
N GLY A 26 -1.78 -7.96 18.70
CA GLY A 26 -1.56 -8.91 17.60
C GLY A 26 -0.21 -8.86 16.90
N TYR A 27 0.53 -7.75 17.01
CA TYR A 27 1.75 -7.56 16.24
C TYR A 27 3.01 -7.74 17.09
N PRO A 28 3.95 -8.60 16.69
CA PRO A 28 5.24 -8.67 17.37
C PRO A 28 5.98 -7.33 17.32
N LEU A 29 5.94 -6.63 16.19
CA LEU A 29 6.43 -5.25 16.03
C LEU A 29 5.30 -4.41 15.45
N HIS A 30 5.00 -3.27 16.08
CA HIS A 30 3.91 -2.42 15.62
C HIS A 30 4.18 -1.92 14.18
N PRO A 31 3.21 -2.01 13.25
CA PRO A 31 3.41 -1.63 11.84
C PRO A 31 3.92 -0.20 11.65
N VAL A 32 3.50 0.75 12.50
CA VAL A 32 4.02 2.14 12.46
C VAL A 32 5.50 2.23 12.80
N LEU A 33 6.01 1.40 13.73
CA LEU A 33 7.44 1.37 14.04
C LEU A 33 8.24 0.69 12.94
N LEU A 34 7.68 -0.36 12.33
CA LEU A 34 8.30 -1.01 11.18
C LEU A 34 8.37 -0.04 9.98
N ASP A 35 7.30 0.69 9.71
CA ASP A 35 7.25 1.70 8.66
C ASP A 35 8.24 2.84 8.93
N ALA A 36 8.28 3.38 10.15
CA ALA A 36 9.26 4.39 10.54
C ALA A 36 10.71 3.89 10.37
N ALA A 37 10.99 2.61 10.68
CA ALA A 37 12.28 2.00 10.41
C ALA A 37 12.57 1.91 8.90
N ALA A 38 11.58 1.56 8.08
CA ALA A 38 11.71 1.50 6.63
C ALA A 38 11.94 2.89 5.99
N GLN A 39 11.31 3.94 6.52
CA GLN A 39 11.51 5.32 6.05
C GLN A 39 12.96 5.79 6.18
N THR A 40 13.74 5.22 7.11
CA THR A 40 15.19 5.53 7.24
C THR A 40 15.99 5.17 5.99
N LEU A 41 15.52 4.23 5.17
CA LEU A 41 16.16 3.86 3.91
C LEU A 41 16.16 5.03 2.92
N GLY A 42 15.12 5.88 2.94
CA GLY A 42 15.03 7.09 2.12
C GLY A 42 15.97 8.21 2.57
N LEU A 43 16.65 8.05 3.70
CA LEU A 43 17.65 8.97 4.21
C LEU A 43 19.09 8.43 4.06
N SER A 44 19.26 7.26 3.44
CA SER A 44 20.58 6.64 3.22
C SER A 44 21.23 7.09 1.92
N SER A 45 22.34 6.47 1.53
CA SER A 45 22.94 6.66 0.20
C SER A 45 21.98 6.34 -0.97
N LEU A 46 20.85 5.67 -0.68
CA LEU A 46 19.75 5.50 -1.64
C LEU A 46 19.04 6.82 -1.98
N ALA A 47 19.15 7.86 -1.15
CA ALA A 47 18.54 9.17 -1.38
C ALA A 47 19.15 9.92 -2.58
N ASP A 48 20.39 9.57 -2.97
CA ASP A 48 21.05 10.13 -4.14
C ASP A 48 20.47 9.59 -5.47
N ARG A 49 19.59 8.59 -5.40
CA ARG A 49 18.91 8.04 -6.56
C ARG A 49 17.68 8.89 -6.87
N GLU A 50 17.45 9.19 -8.15
CA GLU A 50 16.26 9.96 -8.56
C GLU A 50 14.96 9.18 -8.29
N GLY A 51 13.97 9.87 -7.72
CA GLY A 51 12.62 9.37 -7.48
C GLY A 51 12.35 8.82 -6.08
N ALA A 52 11.09 8.52 -5.80
CA ALA A 52 10.69 7.85 -4.56
C ALA A 52 11.04 6.35 -4.64
N PHE A 53 11.48 5.75 -3.53
CA PHE A 53 11.78 4.32 -3.46
C PHE A 53 10.93 3.64 -2.39
N LEU A 54 10.55 2.39 -2.64
CA LEU A 54 9.87 1.54 -1.68
C LEU A 54 10.72 0.33 -1.33
N PRO A 55 10.74 -0.10 -0.05
CA PRO A 55 11.27 -1.40 0.34
C PRO A 55 10.54 -2.51 -0.45
N PHE A 56 11.30 -3.40 -1.09
CA PHE A 56 10.75 -4.42 -1.98
C PHE A 56 11.01 -5.84 -1.50
N SER A 57 12.27 -6.20 -1.24
CA SER A 57 12.62 -7.55 -0.78
C SER A 57 13.46 -7.46 0.49
N TRP A 58 13.09 -8.28 1.48
CA TRP A 58 13.67 -8.35 2.81
C TRP A 58 14.26 -9.74 3.01
N SER A 59 15.46 -9.82 3.57
CA SER A 59 16.15 -11.09 3.82
C SER A 59 16.99 -11.03 5.08
N GLY A 60 17.20 -12.20 5.70
CA GLY A 60 17.90 -12.30 6.99
C GLY A 60 17.17 -11.57 8.12
N THR A 61 15.84 -11.58 8.13
CA THR A 61 15.03 -10.94 9.18
C THR A 61 14.98 -11.82 10.44
N THR A 62 15.35 -11.27 11.58
CA THR A 62 15.24 -11.91 12.90
C THR A 62 14.57 -10.95 13.87
N LEU A 63 13.49 -11.38 14.50
CA LEU A 63 12.81 -10.67 15.58
C LEU A 63 13.28 -11.21 16.92
N TYR A 64 13.65 -10.31 17.83
CA TYR A 64 14.18 -10.64 19.16
C TYR A 64 13.21 -10.35 20.30
N ALA A 65 12.41 -9.29 20.16
CA ALA A 65 11.49 -8.83 21.19
C ALA A 65 10.19 -8.32 20.56
N SER A 66 9.12 -8.32 21.36
CA SER A 66 7.81 -7.82 20.96
C SER A 66 7.28 -6.72 21.89
N GLY A 67 6.35 -5.91 21.40
CA GLY A 67 5.69 -4.88 22.21
C GLY A 67 6.53 -3.63 22.47
N ALA A 68 7.56 -3.39 21.64
CA ALA A 68 8.27 -2.11 21.67
C ALA A 68 7.33 -0.98 21.27
N THR A 69 7.30 0.09 22.06
CA THR A 69 6.56 1.34 21.75
C THR A 69 7.48 2.45 21.26
N ALA A 70 8.79 2.30 21.47
CA ALA A 70 9.83 3.19 20.98
C ALA A 70 11.03 2.36 20.51
N VAL A 71 11.71 2.82 19.46
CA VAL A 71 12.86 2.14 18.86
C VAL A 71 13.93 3.13 18.41
N ARG A 72 15.16 2.64 18.38
CA ARG A 72 16.31 3.23 17.70
C ARG A 72 16.66 2.37 16.50
N VAL A 73 16.84 3.01 15.35
CA VAL A 73 17.09 2.35 14.06
C VAL A 73 18.47 2.76 13.60
N THR A 74 19.26 1.77 13.17
CA THR A 74 20.50 1.97 12.43
C THR A 74 20.34 1.30 11.07
N ALA A 75 20.48 2.08 10.01
CA ALA A 75 20.56 1.58 8.63
C ALA A 75 21.99 1.74 8.12
N SER A 76 22.54 0.70 7.51
CA SER A 76 23.89 0.73 6.95
C SER A 76 23.95 -0.03 5.62
N PRO A 77 24.91 0.27 4.74
CA PRO A 77 25.06 -0.46 3.48
C PRO A 77 25.24 -1.96 3.71
N ALA A 78 24.56 -2.75 2.88
CA ALA A 78 24.78 -4.19 2.76
C ALA A 78 25.37 -4.52 1.38
N ASP A 79 25.57 -5.80 1.08
CA ASP A 79 26.10 -6.23 -0.21
C ASP A 79 25.20 -5.78 -1.38
N GLY A 80 25.82 -5.30 -2.46
CA GLY A 80 25.11 -4.81 -3.64
C GLY A 80 24.43 -3.46 -3.43
N ALA A 81 23.20 -3.31 -3.93
CA ALA A 81 22.39 -2.09 -3.80
C ALA A 81 21.35 -2.20 -2.66
N ALA A 82 21.69 -2.93 -1.59
CA ALA A 82 20.82 -3.21 -0.45
C ALA A 82 21.31 -2.51 0.83
N MET A 83 20.41 -2.41 1.81
CA MET A 83 20.68 -1.84 3.13
C MET A 83 20.35 -2.85 4.22
N SER A 84 21.15 -2.89 5.29
CA SER A 84 20.81 -3.63 6.51
C SER A 84 20.09 -2.72 7.51
N LEU A 85 19.24 -3.30 8.36
CA LEU A 85 18.54 -2.57 9.44
C LEU A 85 18.78 -3.26 10.78
N SER A 86 19.26 -2.51 11.76
CA SER A 86 19.34 -2.91 13.17
C SER A 86 18.43 -2.03 13.99
N VAL A 87 17.48 -2.64 14.71
CA VAL A 87 16.49 -1.94 15.52
C VAL A 87 16.60 -2.39 16.97
N THR A 88 16.79 -1.44 17.88
CA THR A 88 16.83 -1.68 19.33
C THR A 88 15.75 -0.88 20.04
N ASP A 89 15.42 -1.25 21.26
CA ASP A 89 14.65 -0.39 22.15
C ASP A 89 15.52 0.76 22.71
N PRO A 90 14.97 1.70 23.50
CA PRO A 90 15.73 2.79 24.11
C PRO A 90 16.82 2.35 25.10
N THR A 91 16.72 1.13 25.64
CA THR A 91 17.72 0.52 26.54
C THR A 91 18.90 -0.08 25.77
N GLY A 92 18.75 -0.26 24.45
CA GLY A 92 19.72 -0.90 23.57
C GLY A 92 19.50 -2.40 23.37
N ALA A 93 18.40 -2.96 23.90
CA ALA A 93 18.07 -4.36 23.67
C ALA A 93 17.59 -4.55 22.22
N PRO A 94 18.03 -5.61 21.51
CA PRO A 94 17.63 -5.84 20.12
C PRO A 94 16.14 -6.13 20.02
N VAL A 95 15.48 -5.53 19.03
CA VAL A 95 14.05 -5.74 18.71
C VAL A 95 13.93 -6.49 17.39
N VAL A 96 14.52 -5.96 16.31
CA VAL A 96 14.56 -6.63 15.00
C VAL A 96 15.88 -6.36 14.30
N GLN A 97 16.39 -7.38 13.60
CA GLN A 97 17.52 -7.27 12.68
C GLN A 97 17.04 -7.67 11.29
N VAL A 98 17.51 -6.96 10.27
CA VAL A 98 17.33 -7.32 8.86
C VAL A 98 18.69 -7.30 8.18
N GLY A 99 19.08 -8.45 7.61
CA GLY A 99 20.35 -8.60 6.93
C GLY A 99 20.46 -7.78 5.64
N ALA A 100 19.41 -7.80 4.82
CA ALA A 100 19.35 -6.97 3.61
C ALA A 100 17.93 -6.63 3.20
N VAL A 101 17.71 -5.35 2.86
CA VAL A 101 16.51 -4.79 2.26
C VAL A 101 16.89 -4.15 0.93
N THR A 102 16.27 -4.61 -0.15
CA THR A 102 16.38 -3.98 -1.47
C THR A 102 15.22 -3.01 -1.67
N VAL A 103 15.48 -1.91 -2.38
CA VAL A 103 14.46 -0.91 -2.70
C VAL A 103 14.18 -0.85 -4.20
N ARG A 104 12.97 -0.43 -4.57
CA ARG A 104 12.57 -0.21 -5.96
C ARG A 104 12.03 1.20 -6.17
N PRO A 105 12.36 1.86 -7.28
CA PRO A 105 11.79 3.15 -7.63
C PRO A 105 10.29 3.05 -7.90
N VAL A 106 9.55 4.04 -7.42
CA VAL A 106 8.14 4.29 -7.74
C VAL A 106 8.13 5.12 -9.03
N GLY A 107 7.63 4.55 -10.13
CA GLY A 107 7.52 5.27 -11.41
C GLY A 107 8.22 4.63 -12.62
N SER A 108 8.88 3.48 -12.49
CA SER A 108 9.49 2.78 -13.64
C SER A 108 8.51 1.95 -14.49
N ALA A 109 7.21 1.98 -14.20
CA ALA A 109 6.24 1.54 -15.20
C ALA A 109 6.21 2.64 -16.27
N PRO A 110 6.34 2.31 -17.57
CA PRO A 110 6.17 3.32 -18.61
C PRO A 110 4.78 3.91 -18.40
N GLN A 111 4.75 5.16 -17.96
CA GLN A 111 3.53 5.94 -17.90
C GLN A 111 3.09 6.06 -19.35
N GLN A 112 2.17 5.19 -19.77
CA GLN A 112 1.56 5.26 -21.09
C GLN A 112 0.69 6.51 -21.09
N GLY A 113 1.31 7.65 -21.37
CA GLY A 113 0.68 8.95 -21.49
C GLY A 113 1.74 9.96 -21.89
N ASP A 114 1.61 10.51 -23.10
CA ASP A 114 2.42 11.60 -23.65
C ASP A 114 2.13 12.93 -22.92
N GLY A 115 2.15 12.93 -21.58
CA GLY A 115 2.04 14.13 -20.76
C GLY A 115 3.41 14.47 -20.20
N GLU A 116 3.96 15.62 -20.60
CA GLU A 116 4.96 16.33 -19.81
C GLU A 116 4.54 16.34 -18.34
N GLU A 117 5.51 16.26 -17.41
CA GLU A 117 5.29 16.31 -15.96
C GLU A 117 4.35 17.45 -15.60
N ALA A 118 3.05 17.14 -15.50
CA ALA A 118 2.04 18.06 -15.05
C ALA A 118 2.44 18.44 -13.62
N GLY A 119 2.76 19.71 -13.43
CA GLY A 119 3.08 20.24 -12.12
C GLY A 119 1.94 19.89 -11.16
N ALA A 120 2.28 19.66 -9.89
CA ALA A 120 1.31 19.32 -8.85
C ALA A 120 0.17 20.36 -8.65
N ASP A 121 0.21 21.49 -9.36
CA ASP A 121 -0.71 22.63 -9.28
C ASP A 121 -1.52 22.90 -10.57
N ASP A 122 -1.64 21.94 -11.49
CA ASP A 122 -2.47 22.13 -12.67
C ASP A 122 -3.98 22.08 -12.36
N LEU A 123 -4.75 22.97 -12.96
CA LEU A 123 -6.21 22.99 -12.85
C LEU A 123 -6.83 21.93 -13.78
N TYR A 124 -7.42 20.90 -13.17
CA TYR A 124 -8.11 19.86 -13.91
C TYR A 124 -9.56 20.23 -14.20
N ARG A 125 -10.04 19.85 -15.40
CA ARG A 125 -11.45 19.93 -15.79
C ARG A 125 -11.93 18.59 -16.33
N LEU A 126 -13.16 18.22 -15.97
CA LEU A 126 -13.85 17.07 -16.55
C LEU A 126 -14.04 17.27 -18.06
N SER A 127 -13.41 16.40 -18.85
CA SER A 127 -13.56 16.31 -20.30
C SER A 127 -14.03 14.91 -20.67
N TRP A 128 -15.29 14.78 -21.06
CA TRP A 128 -15.79 13.56 -21.68
C TRP A 128 -15.35 13.52 -23.15
N ARG A 129 -14.57 12.51 -23.53
CA ARG A 129 -14.25 12.25 -24.94
C ARG A 129 -15.28 11.27 -25.51
N PRO A 130 -15.98 11.63 -26.59
CA PRO A 130 -16.81 10.67 -27.30
C PRO A 130 -15.96 9.49 -27.75
N VAL A 131 -16.38 8.29 -27.39
CA VAL A 131 -15.85 7.04 -27.94
C VAL A 131 -16.80 6.64 -29.08
N PRO A 132 -16.30 6.09 -30.20
CA PRO A 132 -17.18 5.55 -31.23
C PRO A 132 -18.20 4.60 -30.60
N GLU A 133 -19.46 4.72 -31.00
CA GLU A 133 -20.44 3.67 -30.68
C GLU A 133 -19.97 2.40 -31.39
N THR A 134 -19.53 1.44 -30.60
CA THR A 134 -19.35 0.07 -31.09
C THR A 134 -20.74 -0.57 -31.07
N ASP A 135 -21.08 -1.33 -32.10
CA ASP A 135 -22.25 -2.22 -32.07
C ASP A 135 -22.09 -3.17 -30.87
N GLY A 136 -22.74 -2.83 -29.76
CA GLY A 136 -22.75 -3.64 -28.56
C GLY A 136 -23.58 -4.89 -28.80
N THR A 137 -23.11 -6.04 -28.32
CA THR A 137 -23.98 -7.21 -28.20
C THR A 137 -25.10 -6.86 -27.22
N VAL A 138 -26.35 -7.00 -27.64
CA VAL A 138 -27.49 -6.90 -26.74
C VAL A 138 -27.44 -8.09 -25.78
N VAL A 139 -27.06 -7.83 -24.54
CA VAL A 139 -27.10 -8.81 -23.45
C VAL A 139 -28.42 -8.67 -22.67
N ARG A 140 -28.90 -9.77 -22.11
CA ARG A 140 -30.08 -9.73 -21.23
C ARG A 140 -29.63 -9.28 -19.85
N CYS A 141 -30.23 -8.22 -19.33
CA CYS A 141 -29.93 -7.74 -17.98
C CYS A 141 -31.17 -7.82 -17.08
N ALA A 142 -30.94 -7.90 -15.77
CA ALA A 142 -31.92 -7.67 -14.71
C ALA A 142 -31.32 -6.70 -13.69
N THR A 143 -32.15 -5.93 -12.99
CA THR A 143 -31.70 -5.02 -11.94
C THR A 143 -32.09 -5.54 -10.58
N VAL A 144 -31.33 -5.18 -9.54
CA VAL A 144 -31.57 -5.61 -8.16
C VAL A 144 -31.56 -4.40 -7.22
N GLY A 145 -32.61 -4.25 -6.41
CA GLY A 145 -32.62 -3.34 -5.28
C GLY A 145 -32.90 -1.86 -5.60
N GLY A 146 -33.59 -1.56 -6.69
CA GLY A 146 -34.06 -0.18 -6.92
C GLY A 146 -34.28 0.26 -8.37
N GLY A 147 -34.12 -0.63 -9.34
CA GLY A 147 -34.39 -0.36 -10.76
C GLY A 147 -33.42 0.62 -11.41
N LEU A 148 -33.04 0.34 -12.66
CA LEU A 148 -32.39 1.33 -13.52
C LEU A 148 -33.23 1.51 -14.79
N PRO A 149 -33.64 2.75 -15.14
CA PRO A 149 -34.41 2.99 -16.35
C PRO A 149 -33.67 2.50 -17.60
N GLY A 150 -34.35 1.69 -18.42
CA GLY A 150 -33.79 1.14 -19.66
C GLY A 150 -32.97 -0.14 -19.49
N LEU A 151 -32.89 -0.71 -18.28
CA LEU A 151 -32.20 -1.98 -18.01
C LEU A 151 -33.17 -2.99 -17.39
N GLY A 152 -33.46 -4.06 -18.13
CA GLY A 152 -34.01 -5.29 -17.57
C GLY A 152 -35.30 -5.19 -16.75
N LYS A 153 -35.63 -6.28 -16.07
CA LYS A 153 -36.67 -6.32 -15.04
C LYS A 153 -36.02 -6.06 -13.67
N ASP A 154 -36.69 -5.33 -12.80
CA ASP A 154 -36.20 -5.09 -11.44
C ASP A 154 -36.67 -6.16 -10.46
N HIS A 155 -35.74 -6.62 -9.64
CA HIS A 155 -35.94 -7.57 -8.56
C HIS A 155 -35.55 -6.92 -7.23
N PRO A 156 -36.27 -7.20 -6.13
CA PRO A 156 -35.98 -6.57 -4.84
C PRO A 156 -34.61 -6.99 -4.28
N ASP A 157 -34.17 -8.23 -4.55
CA ASP A 157 -32.91 -8.80 -4.10
C ASP A 157 -32.45 -9.96 -5.03
N LEU A 158 -31.25 -10.49 -4.78
CA LEU A 158 -30.68 -11.62 -5.53
C LEU A 158 -31.49 -12.94 -5.36
N PRO A 159 -31.99 -13.30 -4.17
CA PRO A 159 -32.88 -14.46 -4.02
C PRO A 159 -34.13 -14.40 -4.90
N ALA A 160 -34.77 -13.23 -5.01
CA ALA A 160 -35.94 -13.04 -5.85
C ALA A 160 -35.62 -13.18 -7.34
N LEU A 161 -34.43 -12.73 -7.77
CA LEU A 161 -33.94 -12.97 -9.13
C LEU A 161 -33.69 -14.47 -9.38
N ALA A 162 -33.01 -15.15 -8.47
CA ALA A 162 -32.72 -16.58 -8.58
C ALA A 162 -34.00 -17.44 -8.63
N ALA A 163 -35.01 -17.09 -7.81
CA ALA A 163 -36.31 -17.75 -7.84
C ALA A 163 -37.03 -17.53 -9.17
N ALA A 164 -36.97 -16.33 -9.72
CA ALA A 164 -37.62 -16.00 -10.98
C ALA A 164 -37.02 -16.79 -12.15
N VAL A 165 -35.69 -16.89 -12.22
CA VAL A 165 -34.98 -17.74 -13.20
C VAL A 165 -35.36 -19.21 -13.03
N ALA A 166 -35.40 -19.72 -11.80
CA ALA A 166 -35.82 -21.09 -11.52
C ALA A 166 -37.28 -21.39 -11.92
N THR A 167 -38.15 -20.39 -11.91
CA THR A 167 -39.55 -20.50 -12.38
C THR A 167 -39.74 -20.30 -13.88
N GLY A 168 -38.64 -20.10 -14.63
CA GLY A 168 -38.64 -20.04 -16.10
C GLY A 168 -38.46 -18.66 -16.70
N GLU A 169 -38.10 -17.63 -15.90
CA GLU A 169 -37.58 -16.39 -16.50
C GLU A 169 -36.20 -16.66 -17.14
N PRO A 170 -35.92 -16.08 -18.31
CA PRO A 170 -34.61 -16.23 -18.95
C PRO A 170 -33.52 -15.64 -18.05
N GLU A 171 -32.42 -16.38 -17.91
CA GLU A 171 -31.26 -15.93 -17.14
C GLU A 171 -30.66 -14.66 -17.79
N PRO A 172 -30.30 -13.63 -16.99
CA PRO A 172 -29.50 -12.53 -17.49
C PRO A 172 -28.13 -13.04 -17.96
N GLU A 173 -27.60 -12.43 -19.03
CA GLU A 173 -26.31 -12.77 -19.66
C GLU A 173 -25.14 -11.99 -19.07
#